data_AF-A0A1A2L876-F1
#
_entry.id   AF-A0A1A2L876-F1
#
_cell.length_a   1.000
_cell.length_b   1.000
_cell.length_c   1.000
_cell.angle_alpha   90.00
_cell.angle_beta   90.00
_cell.angle_gamma   90.00
#
_symmetry.space_group_name_H-M   'P 1'
#
loop_
_entity.id
_entity.type
_entity.pdbx_description
1 polymer ?
#
loop_
_entity_poly.entity_id
_entity_poly.type
_entity_poly.pdbx_seq_one_letter_code
_entity_poly.pdbx_strand_id
1 'polypeptide(L)'
;MTVRASRFGRAAAARWAQLSAAVGGGLAMCLSYPPTGWWWAAVVGVALLGWVLTLRSTTRAGGFGYGFLFGLAFYIPLLPWIASFVGAVPWLALAVVQALFCGLFGLSAVVVRALPGWPVWFAALWVAQEWLKSSVPFGGFPWGVVGFGQTNGPLLPIARLGGAPLLSFAVALIGFSATLLVLEIVRWWRHGHKPGFPAPAVMMPGLSITVVLLGTALLWPQVRHSGIGAGDEQTVTVAAVQGNVPRLGLDFNAQRRAVLDNHVAETQRLADDVRAGKAAQPMFVVWPENASDIDPMANADAAAQITAAADAIGAPILVGTVTKADGYTPDNPVATNTVIVWDPDHGPGERHDKKIVQPFGEYLPWRDFFKHLSSYADRAGYFVPGEGNGVVHAAGVPIGVTTCWEVIFDRAAREAVRSGAQLLTVPTNNATFDENMSAQQLAFGKLRAVEHDRYVVVAGTTGISAVIAPDGRALARTEFFQPAYLDSQIRLKTGLTPATEWGPVLQVVLVTVGLGAVGAALVISMLHNGGFVQRMLRRRTGEGPRR
;
A
#
# COMPACT_ATOMS: atom_id res chain seq x y z
N MET A 1 -4.78 35.19 29.42
CA MET A 1 -5.27 34.01 28.66
C MET A 1 -6.54 34.26 27.84
N THR A 2 -7.47 35.12 28.30
CA THR A 2 -8.79 35.39 27.69
C THR A 2 -8.79 36.09 26.31
N VAL A 3 -7.83 36.98 26.03
CA VAL A 3 -7.74 37.69 24.72
C VAL A 3 -7.24 36.78 23.59
N ARG A 4 -6.31 35.86 23.88
CA ARG A 4 -5.81 34.87 22.89
C ARG A 4 -6.90 33.84 22.56
N ALA A 5 -7.64 33.36 23.57
CA ALA A 5 -8.76 32.44 23.38
C ALA A 5 -9.90 33.07 22.53
N SER A 6 -10.25 34.34 22.76
CA SER A 6 -11.29 35.02 21.96
C SER A 6 -10.85 35.35 20.53
N ARG A 7 -9.56 35.61 20.29
CA ARG A 7 -8.98 35.74 18.94
C ARG A 7 -8.94 34.41 18.20
N PHE A 8 -8.59 33.33 18.89
CA PHE A 8 -8.61 31.97 18.33
C PHE A 8 -10.02 31.53 17.95
N GLY A 9 -11.01 31.72 18.84
CA GLY A 9 -12.42 31.38 18.57
C GLY A 9 -13.02 32.13 17.37
N ARG A 10 -12.74 33.44 17.23
CA ARG A 10 -13.18 34.22 16.05
C ARG A 10 -12.49 33.79 14.76
N ALA A 11 -11.20 33.46 14.81
CA ALA A 11 -10.46 32.96 13.65
C ALA A 11 -10.92 31.56 13.22
N ALA A 12 -11.27 30.69 14.18
CA ALA A 12 -11.83 29.37 13.91
C ALA A 12 -13.25 29.46 13.33
N ALA A 13 -14.12 30.32 13.88
CA ALA A 13 -15.46 30.55 13.36
C ALA A 13 -15.43 31.08 11.91
N ALA A 14 -14.52 32.01 11.61
CA ALA A 14 -14.32 32.54 10.25
C ALA A 14 -13.76 31.50 9.25
N ARG A 15 -13.20 30.39 9.76
CA ARG A 15 -12.59 29.31 8.96
C ARG A 15 -13.32 27.97 9.09
N TRP A 16 -14.52 27.98 9.68
CA TRP A 16 -15.24 26.76 10.02
C TRP A 16 -15.47 25.89 8.79
N ALA A 17 -15.92 26.48 7.68
CA ALA A 17 -16.14 25.75 6.43
C ALA A 17 -14.86 25.09 5.89
N GLN A 18 -13.71 25.76 5.97
CA GLN A 18 -12.42 25.21 5.52
C GLN A 18 -11.94 24.08 6.43
N LEU A 19 -12.09 24.24 7.75
CA LEU A 19 -11.73 23.20 8.71
C LEU A 19 -12.62 21.97 8.55
N SER A 20 -13.94 22.16 8.42
CA SER A 20 -14.90 21.09 8.16
C SER A 20 -14.62 20.38 6.85
N ALA A 21 -14.27 21.10 5.77
CA ALA A 21 -13.93 20.48 4.50
C ALA A 21 -12.61 19.70 4.56
N ALA A 22 -11.59 20.17 5.29
CA ALA A 22 -10.34 19.44 5.48
C ALA A 22 -10.56 18.15 6.29
N VAL A 23 -11.29 18.22 7.40
CA VAL A 23 -11.63 17.04 8.24
C VAL A 23 -12.53 16.08 7.48
N GLY A 24 -13.63 16.58 6.90
CA GLY A 24 -14.56 15.78 6.11
C GLY A 24 -13.88 15.13 4.91
N GLY A 25 -12.93 15.83 4.29
CA GLY A 25 -12.12 15.26 3.21
C GLY A 25 -11.22 14.12 3.66
N GLY A 26 -10.57 14.25 4.82
CA GLY A 26 -9.72 13.20 5.39
C GLY A 26 -10.53 11.96 5.81
N LEU A 27 -11.71 12.17 6.40
CA LEU A 27 -12.64 11.08 6.73
C LEU A 27 -13.17 10.39 5.48
N ALA A 28 -13.55 11.15 4.44
CA ALA A 28 -13.96 10.58 3.15
C ALA A 28 -12.84 9.75 2.51
N MET A 29 -11.58 10.21 2.63
CA MET A 29 -10.43 9.41 2.21
C MET A 29 -10.35 8.09 2.99
N CYS A 30 -10.53 8.11 4.32
CA CYS A 30 -10.53 6.90 5.15
C CYS A 30 -11.62 5.90 4.71
N LEU A 31 -12.84 6.39 4.40
CA LEU A 31 -13.95 5.54 3.95
C LEU A 31 -13.72 4.85 2.60
N SER A 32 -12.73 5.29 1.82
CA SER A 32 -12.34 4.61 0.58
C SER A 32 -11.59 3.30 0.83
N TYR A 33 -11.02 3.11 2.02
CA TYR A 33 -10.27 1.90 2.37
C TYR A 33 -11.18 0.81 2.94
N PRO A 34 -10.78 -0.47 2.84
CA PRO A 34 -11.43 -1.53 3.60
C PRO A 34 -11.46 -1.22 5.12
N PRO A 35 -12.54 -1.60 5.82
CA PRO A 35 -13.63 -2.48 5.35
C PRO A 35 -14.72 -1.78 4.52
N THR A 36 -14.85 -0.45 4.58
CA THR A 36 -15.93 0.29 3.91
C THR A 36 -15.78 0.25 2.38
N GLY A 37 -14.59 0.55 1.86
CA GLY A 37 -14.26 0.38 0.45
C GLY A 37 -15.05 1.27 -0.53
N TRP A 38 -15.55 2.43 -0.10
CA TRP A 38 -16.27 3.36 -0.97
C TRP A 38 -15.28 4.14 -1.85
N TRP A 39 -14.88 3.54 -2.98
CA TRP A 39 -13.86 4.06 -3.89
C TRP A 39 -14.05 5.55 -4.24
N TRP A 40 -15.29 6.01 -4.44
CA TRP A 40 -15.63 7.39 -4.81
C TRP A 40 -15.40 8.40 -3.68
N ALA A 41 -15.36 7.95 -2.42
CA ALA A 41 -15.12 8.81 -1.28
C ALA A 41 -13.70 9.41 -1.30
N ALA A 42 -12.72 8.72 -1.90
CA ALA A 42 -11.38 9.29 -2.14
C ALA A 42 -11.43 10.50 -3.09
N VAL A 43 -12.24 10.41 -4.16
CA VAL A 43 -12.44 11.52 -5.12
C VAL A 43 -13.04 12.73 -4.41
N VAL A 44 -14.07 12.52 -3.59
CA VAL A 44 -14.69 13.57 -2.78
C VAL A 44 -13.70 14.16 -1.78
N GLY A 45 -12.92 13.32 -1.11
CA GLY A 45 -11.92 13.74 -0.13
C GLY A 45 -10.87 14.66 -0.73
N VAL A 46 -10.30 14.26 -1.88
CA VAL A 46 -9.34 15.08 -2.62
C VAL A 46 -9.98 16.36 -3.15
N ALA A 47 -11.23 16.31 -3.64
CA ALA A 47 -11.93 17.49 -4.14
C ALA A 47 -12.17 18.56 -3.04
N LEU A 48 -12.54 18.12 -1.83
CA LEU A 48 -12.71 19.01 -0.68
C LEU A 48 -11.38 19.65 -0.26
N LEU A 49 -10.30 18.86 -0.22
CA LEU A 49 -8.97 19.40 0.07
C LEU A 49 -8.53 20.41 -1.00
N GLY A 50 -8.73 20.10 -2.29
CA GLY A 50 -8.45 20.99 -3.41
C GLY A 50 -9.20 22.32 -3.31
N TRP A 51 -10.47 22.29 -2.89
CA TRP A 51 -11.27 23.50 -2.68
C TRP A 51 -10.62 24.41 -1.64
N VAL A 52 -10.26 23.88 -0.47
CA VAL A 52 -9.64 24.66 0.62
C VAL A 52 -8.29 25.26 0.20
N LEU A 53 -7.47 24.50 -0.53
CA LEU A 53 -6.13 24.93 -0.95
C LEU A 53 -6.15 26.01 -2.05
N THR A 54 -7.20 26.07 -2.86
CA THR A 54 -7.35 27.06 -3.94
C THR A 54 -7.96 28.38 -3.48
N LEU A 55 -8.47 28.47 -2.23
CA LEU A 55 -8.97 29.73 -1.67
C LEU A 55 -7.86 30.77 -1.55
N ARG A 56 -8.12 32.00 -2.01
CA ARG A 56 -7.16 33.13 -1.93
C ARG A 56 -6.72 33.43 -0.50
N SER A 57 -7.58 33.18 0.49
CA SER A 57 -7.29 33.36 1.92
C SER A 57 -6.31 32.31 2.48
N THR A 58 -6.13 31.18 1.79
CA THR A 58 -5.19 30.14 2.20
C THR A 58 -3.76 30.57 1.89
N THR A 59 -2.97 30.81 2.93
CA THR A 59 -1.53 31.10 2.85
C THR A 59 -0.74 29.79 2.74
N ARG A 60 0.58 29.85 2.49
CA ARG A 60 1.44 28.65 2.46
C ARG A 60 1.40 27.87 3.77
N ALA A 61 1.47 28.57 4.90
CA ALA A 61 1.32 27.97 6.24
C ALA A 61 -0.11 27.44 6.48
N GLY A 62 -1.13 28.13 5.94
CA GLY A 62 -2.51 27.63 5.94
C GLY A 62 -2.66 26.34 5.14
N GLY A 63 -2.04 26.25 3.97
CA GLY A 63 -1.99 25.05 3.14
C GLY A 63 -1.38 23.87 3.88
N PHE A 64 -0.25 24.09 4.56
CA PHE A 64 0.34 23.11 5.46
C PHE A 64 -0.64 22.67 6.55
N GLY A 65 -1.26 23.63 7.25
CA GLY A 65 -2.19 23.33 8.34
C GLY A 65 -3.43 22.55 7.90
N TYR A 66 -4.04 22.90 6.75
CA TYR A 66 -5.21 22.18 6.23
C TYR A 66 -4.84 20.80 5.68
N GLY A 67 -3.69 20.67 4.99
CA GLY A 67 -3.19 19.37 4.55
C GLY A 67 -2.84 18.46 5.72
N PHE A 68 -2.25 19.01 6.79
CA PHE A 68 -1.96 18.28 8.02
C PHE A 68 -3.24 17.84 8.74
N LEU A 69 -4.23 18.72 8.87
CA LEU A 69 -5.52 18.38 9.48
C LEU A 69 -6.27 17.31 8.69
N PHE A 70 -6.26 17.42 7.35
CA PHE A 70 -6.77 16.36 6.46
C PHE A 70 -6.05 15.04 6.73
N GLY A 71 -4.72 15.06 6.81
CA GLY A 71 -3.91 13.88 7.09
C GLY A 71 -4.23 13.25 8.44
N LEU A 72 -4.41 14.03 9.50
CA LEU A 72 -4.82 13.52 10.82
C LEU A 72 -6.20 12.86 10.77
N ALA A 73 -7.17 13.53 10.14
CA ALA A 73 -8.52 13.01 9.97
C ALA A 73 -8.57 11.72 9.12
N PHE A 74 -7.55 11.50 8.29
CA PHE A 74 -7.39 10.29 7.50
C PHE A 74 -6.65 9.17 8.25
N TYR A 75 -5.43 9.42 8.75
CA TYR A 75 -4.54 8.38 9.27
C TYR A 75 -4.88 7.90 10.68
N ILE A 76 -5.47 8.75 11.53
CA ILE A 76 -5.89 8.33 12.87
C ILE A 76 -6.92 7.19 12.76
N PRO A 77 -8.07 7.35 12.08
CA PRO A 77 -9.05 6.27 11.96
C PRO A 77 -8.62 5.12 11.03
N LEU A 78 -7.63 5.32 10.15
CA LEU A 78 -7.11 4.28 9.26
C LEU A 78 -6.21 3.25 9.98
N LEU A 79 -5.45 3.71 11.00
CA LEU A 79 -4.39 2.92 11.65
C LEU A 79 -4.65 2.49 13.11
N PRO A 80 -5.89 2.39 13.64
CA PRO A 80 -6.11 2.14 15.06
C PRO A 80 -5.52 0.80 15.53
N TRP A 81 -5.39 -0.17 14.63
CA TRP A 81 -4.77 -1.48 14.91
C TRP A 81 -3.31 -1.39 15.38
N ILE A 82 -2.57 -0.33 15.03
CA ILE A 82 -1.22 -0.09 15.55
C ILE A 82 -1.24 0.04 17.08
N ALA A 83 -2.30 0.65 17.64
CA ALA A 83 -2.40 0.86 19.08
C ALA A 83 -2.48 -0.45 19.86
N SER A 84 -3.07 -1.49 19.27
CA SER A 84 -3.15 -2.84 19.86
C SER A 84 -1.79 -3.51 19.97
N PHE A 85 -0.81 -3.14 19.13
CA PHE A 85 0.53 -3.74 19.12
C PHE A 85 1.54 -3.02 20.00
N VAL A 86 1.57 -1.69 19.90
CA VAL A 86 2.64 -0.86 20.48
C VAL A 86 2.11 0.27 21.36
N GLY A 87 0.79 0.34 21.57
CA GLY A 87 0.12 1.35 22.39
C GLY A 87 -0.29 2.60 21.62
N ALA A 88 -1.09 3.44 22.28
CA ALA A 88 -1.69 4.62 21.65
C ALA A 88 -0.66 5.69 21.25
N VAL A 89 0.46 5.81 21.98
CA VAL A 89 1.47 6.85 21.73
C VAL A 89 2.19 6.61 20.39
N PRO A 90 2.77 5.43 20.09
CA PRO A 90 3.37 5.19 18.78
C PRO A 90 2.36 5.25 17.63
N TRP A 91 1.11 4.82 17.84
CA TRP A 91 0.04 4.97 16.84
C TRP A 91 -0.20 6.43 16.46
N LEU A 92 -0.43 7.30 17.45
CA LEU A 92 -0.65 8.72 17.21
C LEU A 92 0.59 9.39 16.62
N ALA A 93 1.79 9.01 17.08
CA ALA A 93 3.04 9.52 16.52
C ALA A 93 3.18 9.14 15.03
N LEU A 94 2.90 7.89 14.66
CA LEU A 94 2.89 7.45 13.28
C LEU A 94 1.86 8.24 12.47
N ALA A 95 0.62 8.33 12.92
CA ALA A 95 -0.43 9.09 12.23
C ALA A 95 -0.06 10.57 12.03
N VAL A 96 0.58 11.20 13.03
CA VAL A 96 1.13 12.56 12.91
C VAL A 96 2.20 12.63 11.84
N VAL A 97 3.18 11.71 11.84
CA VAL A 97 4.23 11.67 10.82
C VAL A 97 3.63 11.50 9.42
N GLN A 98 2.66 10.60 9.25
CA GLN A 98 1.96 10.43 7.97
C GLN A 98 1.21 11.71 7.55
N ALA A 99 0.57 12.39 8.49
CA ALA A 99 -0.12 13.65 8.25
C ALA A 99 0.82 14.80 7.85
N LEU A 100 2.09 14.78 8.29
CA LEU A 100 3.08 15.79 7.87
C LEU A 100 3.31 15.76 6.36
N PHE A 101 3.28 14.60 5.71
CA PHE A 101 3.39 14.49 4.24
C PHE A 101 2.18 15.12 3.53
N CYS A 102 0.97 14.95 4.06
CA CYS A 102 -0.22 15.66 3.58
C CYS A 102 -0.11 17.17 3.80
N GLY A 103 0.49 17.61 4.91
CA GLY A 103 0.83 19.01 5.16
C GLY A 103 1.83 19.57 4.14
N LEU A 104 2.90 18.84 3.84
CA LEU A 104 3.89 19.22 2.83
C LEU A 104 3.25 19.34 1.43
N PHE A 105 2.35 18.41 1.10
CA PHE A 105 1.52 18.52 -0.09
C PHE A 105 0.69 19.80 -0.08
N GLY A 106 -0.05 20.09 0.99
CA GLY A 106 -0.88 21.29 1.09
C GLY A 106 -0.08 22.60 0.96
N LEU A 107 1.13 22.65 1.51
CA LEU A 107 2.06 23.77 1.33
C LEU A 107 2.44 23.93 -0.14
N SER A 108 2.88 22.84 -0.78
CA SER A 108 3.35 22.82 -2.16
C SER A 108 2.24 23.14 -3.16
N ALA A 109 1.04 22.62 -2.91
CA ALA A 109 -0.19 22.91 -3.65
C ALA A 109 -0.50 24.41 -3.64
N VAL A 110 -0.39 25.09 -2.49
CA VAL A 110 -0.58 26.54 -2.42
C VAL A 110 0.48 27.32 -3.20
N VAL A 111 1.69 26.79 -3.36
CA VAL A 111 2.74 27.40 -4.20
C VAL A 111 2.38 27.29 -5.68
N VAL A 112 1.89 26.13 -6.13
CA VAL A 112 1.64 25.87 -7.57
C VAL A 112 0.22 26.19 -8.05
N ARG A 113 -0.72 26.52 -7.15
CA ARG A 113 -2.13 26.79 -7.49
C ARG A 113 -2.36 27.92 -8.51
N ALA A 114 -1.36 28.80 -8.67
CA ALA A 114 -1.42 29.91 -9.62
C ALA A 114 -1.01 29.50 -11.05
N LEU A 115 -0.40 28.32 -11.22
CA LEU A 115 -0.04 27.80 -12.53
C LEU A 115 -1.31 27.38 -13.31
N PRO A 116 -1.34 27.59 -14.64
CA PRO A 116 -2.41 27.07 -15.47
C PRO A 116 -2.44 25.53 -15.39
N GLY A 117 -3.64 24.95 -15.39
CA GLY A 117 -3.79 23.50 -15.25
C GLY A 117 -3.45 22.95 -13.85
N TRP A 118 -3.63 23.76 -12.79
CA TRP A 118 -3.34 23.37 -11.40
C TRP A 118 -3.82 21.97 -10.95
N PRO A 119 -4.96 21.40 -11.42
CA PRO A 119 -5.34 20.04 -11.02
C PRO A 119 -4.29 18.98 -11.37
N VAL A 120 -3.59 19.14 -12.50
CA VAL A 120 -2.53 18.22 -12.95
C VAL A 120 -1.32 18.33 -12.02
N TRP A 121 -0.90 19.56 -11.68
CA TRP A 121 0.21 19.78 -10.75
C TRP A 121 -0.10 19.25 -9.36
N PHE A 122 -1.35 19.41 -8.89
CA PHE A 122 -1.78 18.87 -7.60
C PHE A 122 -1.79 17.33 -7.62
N ALA A 123 -2.30 16.70 -8.69
CA ALA A 123 -2.27 15.24 -8.81
C ALA A 123 -0.84 14.69 -8.84
N ALA A 124 0.08 15.35 -9.57
CA ALA A 124 1.49 14.97 -9.61
C ALA A 124 2.18 15.16 -8.24
N LEU A 125 1.89 16.27 -7.53
CA LEU A 125 2.37 16.49 -6.17
C LEU A 125 1.80 15.50 -5.16
N TRP A 126 0.58 15.02 -5.38
CA TRP A 126 0.01 13.96 -4.54
C TRP A 126 0.80 12.66 -4.67
N VAL A 127 1.15 12.26 -5.90
CA VAL A 127 2.04 11.10 -6.12
C VAL A 127 3.42 11.35 -5.51
N ALA A 128 3.95 12.57 -5.61
CA ALA A 128 5.24 12.93 -5.02
C ALA A 128 5.25 12.76 -3.49
N GLN A 129 4.19 13.20 -2.79
CA GLN A 129 4.11 13.00 -1.33
C GLN A 129 3.93 11.52 -0.98
N GLU A 130 3.14 10.76 -1.75
CA GLU A 130 2.96 9.33 -1.52
C GLU A 130 4.26 8.56 -1.72
N TRP A 131 5.01 8.87 -2.77
CA TRP A 131 6.33 8.28 -3.03
C TRP A 131 7.30 8.59 -1.89
N LEU A 132 7.35 9.85 -1.43
CA LEU A 132 8.24 10.25 -0.34
C LEU A 132 7.91 9.49 0.95
N LYS A 133 6.62 9.45 1.32
CA LYS A 133 6.08 8.69 2.46
C LYS A 133 6.35 7.19 2.37
N SER A 134 6.31 6.65 1.16
CA SER A 134 6.53 5.22 0.86
C SER A 134 8.00 4.85 0.75
N SER A 135 8.92 5.82 0.80
CA SER A 135 10.36 5.58 0.65
C SER A 135 11.15 5.93 1.92
N VAL A 136 10.73 6.94 2.68
CA VAL A 136 11.50 7.49 3.81
C VAL A 136 10.58 7.79 5.00
N PRO A 137 11.02 7.56 6.25
CA PRO A 137 12.26 6.90 6.67
C PRO A 137 12.15 5.36 6.69
N PHE A 138 13.28 4.67 6.86
CA PHE A 138 13.36 3.22 7.11
C PHE A 138 12.71 2.31 6.05
N GLY A 139 12.77 2.71 4.78
CA GLY A 139 12.12 1.99 3.68
C GLY A 139 10.65 2.39 3.47
N GLY A 140 10.13 3.32 4.28
CA GLY A 140 8.84 3.98 4.11
C GLY A 140 7.63 3.22 4.63
N PHE A 141 6.48 3.89 4.59
CA PHE A 141 5.19 3.36 5.05
C PHE A 141 4.11 3.61 3.99
N PRO A 142 3.95 2.71 3.00
CA PRO A 142 3.03 2.92 1.89
C PRO A 142 1.55 2.79 2.26
N TRP A 143 1.23 2.44 3.50
CA TRP A 143 -0.15 2.35 3.98
C TRP A 143 -0.89 3.68 3.79
N GLY A 144 -2.11 3.63 3.28
CA GLY A 144 -2.88 4.83 2.93
C GLY A 144 -2.48 5.51 1.62
N VAL A 145 -1.72 4.83 0.74
CA VAL A 145 -1.63 5.21 -0.69
C VAL A 145 -3.00 5.06 -1.34
N VAL A 146 -3.45 6.07 -2.09
CA VAL A 146 -4.83 6.18 -2.61
C VAL A 146 -5.21 4.99 -3.49
N GLY A 147 -4.27 4.47 -4.27
CA GLY A 147 -4.49 3.31 -5.14
C GLY A 147 -5.06 2.09 -4.41
N PHE A 148 -4.68 1.84 -3.16
CA PHE A 148 -5.19 0.70 -2.39
C PHE A 148 -6.64 0.87 -1.91
N GLY A 149 -7.18 2.09 -1.92
CA GLY A 149 -8.61 2.35 -1.69
C GLY A 149 -9.50 2.13 -2.93
N GLN A 150 -8.91 1.78 -4.08
CA GLN A 150 -9.63 1.66 -5.35
C GLN A 150 -9.87 0.21 -5.79
N THR A 151 -9.56 -0.78 -4.95
CA THR A 151 -9.56 -2.21 -5.35
C THR A 151 -10.94 -2.80 -5.61
N ASN A 152 -12.01 -2.11 -5.21
CA ASN A 152 -13.40 -2.46 -5.56
C ASN A 152 -14.01 -1.43 -6.53
N GLY A 153 -13.23 -0.46 -6.99
CA GLY A 153 -13.67 0.65 -7.83
C GLY A 153 -13.43 0.41 -9.31
N PRO A 154 -14.12 1.16 -10.19
CA PRO A 154 -13.98 1.01 -11.63
C PRO A 154 -12.60 1.42 -12.15
N LEU A 155 -11.86 2.25 -11.40
CA LEU A 155 -10.55 2.78 -11.80
C LEU A 155 -9.40 1.78 -11.66
N LEU A 156 -9.61 0.65 -10.98
CA LEU A 156 -8.56 -0.36 -10.73
C LEU A 156 -7.76 -0.79 -11.98
N PRO A 157 -8.36 -0.96 -13.19
CA PRO A 157 -7.61 -1.32 -14.40
C PRO A 157 -6.44 -0.39 -14.75
N ILE A 158 -6.47 0.87 -14.30
CA ILE A 158 -5.36 1.81 -14.49
C ILE A 158 -4.06 1.29 -13.85
N ALA A 159 -4.15 0.49 -12.78
CA ALA A 159 -2.99 -0.12 -12.14
C ALA A 159 -2.19 -1.01 -13.10
N ARG A 160 -2.81 -1.60 -14.13
CA ARG A 160 -2.10 -2.37 -15.16
C ARG A 160 -1.10 -1.52 -15.96
N LEU A 161 -1.36 -0.21 -16.10
CA LEU A 161 -0.50 0.70 -16.87
C LEU A 161 0.66 1.27 -16.06
N GLY A 162 0.42 1.63 -14.81
CA GLY A 162 1.36 2.41 -14.01
C GLY A 162 1.35 2.13 -12.52
N GLY A 163 0.76 1.01 -12.11
CA GLY A 163 0.64 0.58 -10.73
C GLY A 163 -0.14 1.54 -9.84
N ALA A 164 0.08 1.40 -8.54
CA ALA A 164 -0.50 2.29 -7.53
C ALA A 164 -0.22 3.79 -7.76
N PRO A 165 0.97 4.24 -8.23
CA PRO A 165 1.23 5.65 -8.48
C PRO A 165 0.31 6.29 -9.54
N LEU A 166 0.14 5.63 -10.70
CA LEU A 166 -0.73 6.15 -11.76
C LEU A 166 -2.20 6.12 -11.34
N LEU A 167 -2.62 5.09 -10.62
CA LEU A 167 -3.98 5.01 -10.09
C LEU A 167 -4.26 6.14 -9.09
N SER A 168 -3.31 6.42 -8.20
CA SER A 168 -3.42 7.53 -7.23
C SER A 168 -3.44 8.88 -7.94
N PHE A 169 -2.61 9.06 -8.98
CA PHE A 169 -2.66 10.24 -9.86
C PHE A 169 -4.05 10.41 -10.50
N ALA A 170 -4.62 9.35 -11.05
CA ALA A 170 -5.92 9.38 -11.73
C ALA A 170 -7.05 9.79 -10.78
N VAL A 171 -7.12 9.20 -9.59
CA VAL A 171 -8.11 9.55 -8.55
C VAL A 171 -7.94 11.01 -8.14
N ALA A 172 -6.70 11.43 -7.87
CA ALA A 172 -6.41 12.79 -7.46
C ALA A 172 -6.77 13.80 -8.55
N LEU A 173 -6.44 13.48 -9.81
CA LEU A 173 -6.75 14.31 -10.96
C LEU A 173 -8.26 14.48 -11.14
N ILE A 174 -9.06 13.42 -11.01
CA ILE A 174 -10.53 13.52 -11.05
C ILE A 174 -11.01 14.43 -9.91
N GLY A 175 -10.56 14.21 -8.67
CA GLY A 175 -10.98 15.00 -7.51
C GLY A 175 -10.66 16.49 -7.66
N PHE A 176 -9.43 16.84 -8.02
CA PHE A 176 -9.03 18.23 -8.23
C PHE A 176 -9.68 18.86 -9.46
N SER A 177 -9.93 18.09 -10.52
CA SER A 177 -10.65 18.57 -11.71
C SER A 177 -12.12 18.83 -11.39
N ALA A 178 -12.75 18.01 -10.55
CA ALA A 178 -14.10 18.23 -10.05
C ALA A 178 -14.17 19.52 -9.22
N THR A 179 -13.19 19.81 -8.36
CA THR A 179 -13.08 21.11 -7.68
C THR A 179 -13.06 22.26 -8.68
N LEU A 180 -12.19 22.20 -9.70
CA LEU A 180 -12.08 23.27 -10.69
C LEU A 180 -13.39 23.45 -11.45
N LEU A 181 -14.02 22.35 -11.88
CA LEU A 181 -15.29 22.35 -12.59
C LEU A 181 -16.40 23.04 -11.77
N VAL A 182 -16.54 22.67 -10.49
CA VAL A 182 -17.53 23.28 -9.58
C VAL A 182 -17.25 24.76 -9.37
N LEU A 183 -15.98 25.15 -9.17
CA LEU A 183 -15.61 26.56 -8.99
C LEU A 183 -15.94 27.41 -10.23
N GLU A 184 -15.66 26.91 -11.44
CA GLU A 184 -15.95 27.61 -12.69
C GLU A 184 -17.45 27.72 -12.95
N ILE A 185 -18.22 26.64 -12.71
CA ILE A 185 -19.68 26.66 -12.82
C ILE A 185 -20.30 27.67 -11.84
N VAL A 186 -19.86 27.68 -10.58
CA VAL A 186 -20.36 28.63 -9.57
C VAL A 186 -19.99 30.07 -9.92
N ARG A 187 -18.79 30.32 -10.45
CA ARG A 187 -18.37 31.65 -10.92
C ARG A 187 -19.25 32.13 -12.08
N TRP A 188 -19.47 31.28 -13.08
CA TRP A 188 -20.32 31.59 -14.21
C TRP A 188 -21.77 31.81 -13.78
N TRP A 189 -22.32 31.00 -12.88
CA TRP A 189 -23.69 31.20 -12.42
C TRP A 189 -23.88 32.54 -11.68
N ARG A 190 -22.88 32.97 -10.90
CA ARG A 190 -22.92 34.25 -10.15
C ARG A 190 -22.65 35.48 -11.00
N HIS A 191 -21.88 35.38 -12.08
CA HIS A 191 -21.35 36.54 -12.80
C HIS A 191 -21.49 36.48 -14.33
N GLY A 192 -21.87 35.34 -14.90
CA GLY A 192 -21.96 35.08 -16.34
C GLY A 192 -23.07 35.84 -17.06
N HIS A 193 -24.02 36.42 -16.32
CA HIS A 193 -25.03 37.33 -16.87
C HIS A 193 -24.47 38.75 -17.14
N LYS A 194 -23.22 39.05 -16.74
CA LYS A 194 -22.59 40.36 -16.98
C LYS A 194 -21.95 40.39 -18.37
N PRO A 195 -22.18 41.44 -19.18
CA PRO A 195 -21.51 41.58 -20.48
C PRO A 195 -19.98 41.57 -20.32
N GLY A 196 -19.29 40.78 -21.16
CA GLY A 196 -17.82 40.68 -21.15
C GLY A 196 -17.22 39.64 -20.19
N PHE A 197 -18.04 38.85 -19.48
CA PHE A 197 -17.51 37.76 -18.65
C PHE A 197 -17.04 36.58 -19.53
N PRO A 198 -15.80 36.08 -19.37
CA PRO A 198 -15.30 34.98 -20.18
C PRO A 198 -16.10 33.70 -19.92
N ALA A 199 -16.22 32.85 -20.95
CA ALA A 199 -16.82 31.53 -20.81
C ALA A 199 -16.08 30.71 -19.73
N PRO A 200 -16.80 29.87 -18.96
CA PRO A 200 -16.19 29.13 -17.86
C PRO A 200 -15.13 28.16 -18.40
N ALA A 201 -13.98 28.06 -17.74
CA ALA A 201 -12.84 27.26 -18.19
C ALA A 201 -13.02 25.75 -17.89
N VAL A 202 -14.15 25.17 -18.32
CA VAL A 202 -14.57 23.79 -18.01
C VAL A 202 -13.95 22.73 -18.91
N MET A 203 -13.38 23.13 -20.05
CA MET A 203 -12.86 22.17 -21.05
C MET A 203 -11.70 21.33 -20.50
N MET A 204 -10.71 21.94 -19.83
CA MET A 204 -9.56 21.23 -19.26
C MET A 204 -9.93 20.24 -18.14
N PRO A 205 -10.71 20.62 -17.10
CA PRO A 205 -11.13 19.66 -16.08
C PRO A 205 -12.07 18.58 -16.67
N GLY A 206 -12.96 18.96 -17.60
CA GLY A 206 -13.80 18.00 -18.33
C GLY A 206 -12.96 16.97 -19.09
N LEU A 207 -12.00 17.43 -19.89
CA LEU A 207 -11.08 16.57 -20.64
C LEU A 207 -10.26 15.66 -19.71
N SER A 208 -9.77 16.18 -18.60
CA SER A 208 -8.99 15.39 -17.62
C SER A 208 -9.83 14.22 -17.06
N ILE A 209 -11.07 14.49 -16.67
CA ILE A 209 -12.01 13.47 -16.19
C ILE A 209 -12.34 12.48 -17.32
N THR A 210 -12.67 12.98 -18.51
CA THR A 210 -13.00 12.13 -19.67
C THR A 210 -11.84 11.22 -20.05
N VAL A 211 -10.60 11.70 -20.08
CA VAL A 211 -9.42 10.90 -20.42
C VAL A 211 -9.24 9.76 -19.41
N VAL A 212 -9.39 10.03 -18.11
CA VAL A 212 -9.26 8.99 -17.08
C VAL A 212 -10.39 7.95 -17.20
N LEU A 213 -11.65 8.40 -17.33
CA LEU A 213 -12.80 7.49 -17.42
C LEU A 213 -12.80 6.67 -18.71
N LEU A 214 -12.51 7.31 -19.86
CA LEU A 214 -12.41 6.63 -21.14
C LEU A 214 -11.21 5.67 -21.16
N GLY A 215 -10.05 6.09 -20.65
CA GLY A 215 -8.88 5.22 -20.52
C GLY A 215 -9.18 3.98 -19.66
N THR A 216 -9.90 4.17 -18.55
CA THR A 216 -10.39 3.06 -17.72
C THR A 216 -11.32 2.14 -18.50
N ALA A 217 -12.30 2.69 -19.22
CA ALA A 217 -13.25 1.92 -20.01
C ALA A 217 -12.58 1.12 -21.14
N LEU A 218 -11.51 1.65 -21.74
CA LEU A 218 -10.73 0.97 -22.77
C LEU A 218 -9.86 -0.16 -22.21
N LEU A 219 -9.35 -0.03 -20.98
CA LEU A 219 -8.56 -1.06 -20.31
C LEU A 219 -9.42 -2.19 -19.71
N TRP A 220 -10.66 -1.87 -19.35
CA TRP A 220 -11.55 -2.77 -18.63
C TRP A 220 -11.73 -4.15 -19.31
N PRO A 221 -12.01 -4.26 -20.63
CA PRO A 221 -12.16 -5.55 -21.29
C PRO A 221 -10.91 -6.43 -21.20
N GLN A 222 -9.72 -5.84 -21.35
CA GLN A 222 -8.45 -6.57 -21.32
C GLN A 222 -8.15 -7.13 -19.92
N VAL A 223 -8.29 -6.28 -18.89
CA VAL A 223 -8.14 -6.71 -17.49
C VAL A 223 -9.16 -7.79 -17.15
N ARG A 224 -10.42 -7.59 -17.57
CA ARG A 224 -11.49 -8.56 -17.32
C ARG A 224 -11.25 -9.90 -18.01
N HIS A 225 -10.84 -9.88 -19.28
CA HIS A 225 -10.50 -11.08 -20.06
C HIS A 225 -9.39 -11.88 -19.37
N SER A 226 -8.37 -11.19 -18.84
CA SER A 226 -7.30 -11.81 -18.09
C SER A 226 -7.81 -12.47 -16.78
N GLY A 227 -8.70 -11.80 -16.05
CA GLY A 227 -9.23 -12.27 -14.78
C GLY A 227 -10.25 -13.42 -14.87
N ILE A 228 -10.96 -13.57 -15.99
CA ILE A 228 -11.80 -14.76 -16.23
C ILE A 228 -11.00 -15.97 -16.72
N GLY A 229 -9.71 -15.80 -17.02
CA GLY A 229 -8.87 -16.86 -17.55
C GLY A 229 -9.36 -17.34 -18.92
N ALA A 230 -9.65 -16.42 -19.84
CA ALA A 230 -10.09 -16.75 -21.19
C ALA A 230 -8.92 -16.93 -22.20
N GLY A 231 -7.68 -17.06 -21.70
CA GLY A 231 -6.52 -17.38 -22.54
C GLY A 231 -6.19 -18.87 -22.52
N ASP A 232 -5.22 -19.25 -23.36
CA ASP A 232 -4.72 -20.62 -23.51
C ASP A 232 -3.61 -20.97 -22.51
N GLU A 233 -3.46 -20.18 -21.44
CA GLU A 233 -2.44 -20.41 -20.44
C GLU A 233 -2.71 -21.69 -19.64
N GLN A 234 -1.64 -22.38 -19.22
CA GLN A 234 -1.72 -23.62 -18.46
C GLN A 234 -2.52 -23.42 -17.16
N THR A 235 -3.56 -24.24 -16.99
CA THR A 235 -4.38 -24.27 -15.77
C THR A 235 -3.79 -25.26 -14.78
N VAL A 236 -3.63 -24.83 -13.53
CA VAL A 236 -3.14 -25.66 -12.43
C VAL A 236 -3.99 -25.44 -11.18
N THR A 237 -4.11 -26.46 -10.34
CA THR A 237 -4.74 -26.30 -9.01
C THR A 237 -3.67 -25.90 -8.01
N VAL A 238 -3.94 -24.88 -7.22
CA VAL A 238 -3.09 -24.48 -6.09
C VAL A 238 -3.89 -24.51 -4.81
N ALA A 239 -3.23 -24.85 -3.70
CA ALA A 239 -3.86 -24.82 -2.39
C ALA A 239 -3.25 -23.73 -1.49
N ALA A 240 -4.10 -23.09 -0.67
CA ALA A 240 -3.68 -22.27 0.45
C ALA A 240 -4.25 -22.86 1.74
N VAL A 241 -3.41 -23.08 2.74
CA VAL A 241 -3.81 -23.69 4.02
C VAL A 241 -3.79 -22.64 5.13
N GLN A 242 -4.82 -22.65 5.96
CA GLN A 242 -5.01 -21.77 7.10
C GLN A 242 -5.21 -22.63 8.35
N GLY A 243 -4.15 -22.82 9.14
CA GLY A 243 -4.19 -23.69 10.32
C GLY A 243 -4.89 -23.06 11.53
N ASN A 244 -4.95 -21.73 11.62
CA ASN A 244 -5.36 -20.98 12.82
C ASN A 244 -4.36 -21.13 13.99
N VAL A 245 -4.56 -20.34 15.05
CA VAL A 245 -3.75 -20.39 16.28
C VAL A 245 -4.50 -21.09 17.42
N PRO A 246 -3.79 -21.68 18.40
CA PRO A 246 -4.39 -22.20 19.62
C PRO A 246 -5.07 -21.10 20.45
N ARG A 247 -6.05 -21.47 21.29
CA ARG A 247 -6.66 -20.54 22.27
C ARG A 247 -5.60 -20.03 23.27
N LEU A 248 -5.82 -18.83 23.81
CA LEU A 248 -4.99 -18.23 24.86
C LEU A 248 -4.79 -19.19 26.05
N GLY A 249 -3.56 -19.31 26.55
CA GLY A 249 -3.23 -20.10 27.76
C GLY A 249 -2.08 -21.11 27.63
N LEU A 250 -1.44 -21.23 26.47
CA LEU A 250 -0.25 -22.08 26.26
C LEU A 250 1.05 -21.30 26.46
N ASP A 251 2.09 -21.98 26.96
CA ASP A 251 3.46 -21.47 26.99
C ASP A 251 4.00 -21.22 25.58
N PHE A 252 4.97 -20.32 25.43
CA PHE A 252 5.50 -19.85 24.14
C PHE A 252 5.91 -20.98 23.18
N ASN A 253 6.70 -21.96 23.64
CA ASN A 253 7.13 -23.07 22.77
C ASN A 253 5.99 -24.03 22.42
N ALA A 254 5.02 -24.22 23.33
CA ALA A 254 3.84 -25.04 23.07
C ALA A 254 2.91 -24.38 22.04
N GLN A 255 2.81 -23.05 22.05
CA GLN A 255 2.10 -22.29 21.01
C GLN A 255 2.75 -22.47 19.63
N ARG A 256 4.07 -22.33 19.54
CA ARG A 256 4.82 -22.49 18.28
C ARG A 256 4.61 -23.86 17.64
N ARG A 257 4.69 -24.93 18.45
CA ARG A 257 4.45 -26.30 17.98
C ARG A 257 3.01 -26.49 17.54
N ALA A 258 2.05 -26.02 18.32
CA ALA A 258 0.64 -26.19 18.00
C ALA A 258 0.20 -25.44 16.73
N VAL A 259 0.81 -24.29 16.40
CA VAL A 259 0.58 -23.64 15.09
C VAL A 259 1.05 -24.53 13.95
N LEU A 260 2.24 -25.13 14.03
CA LEU A 260 2.71 -26.09 13.03
C LEU A 260 1.77 -27.30 12.92
N ASP A 261 1.39 -27.89 14.06
CA ASP A 261 0.47 -29.04 14.10
C ASP A 261 -0.85 -28.74 13.41
N ASN A 262 -1.40 -27.53 13.59
CA ASN A 262 -2.64 -27.13 12.94
C ASN A 262 -2.51 -27.07 11.40
N HIS A 263 -1.40 -26.55 10.87
CA HIS A 263 -1.18 -26.49 9.42
C HIS A 263 -0.93 -27.88 8.83
N VAL A 264 -0.24 -28.76 9.57
CA VAL A 264 -0.06 -30.17 9.22
C VAL A 264 -1.42 -30.88 9.17
N ALA A 265 -2.23 -30.74 10.22
CA ALA A 265 -3.55 -31.38 10.30
C ALA A 265 -4.49 -30.91 9.18
N GLU A 266 -4.49 -29.61 8.88
CA GLU A 266 -5.33 -29.05 7.81
C GLU A 266 -4.84 -29.49 6.41
N THR A 267 -3.53 -29.66 6.22
CA THR A 267 -2.97 -30.23 4.99
C THR A 267 -3.29 -31.72 4.84
N GLN A 268 -3.27 -32.48 5.94
CA GLN A 268 -3.70 -33.89 5.95
C GLN A 268 -5.20 -34.01 5.65
N ARG A 269 -6.02 -33.10 6.18
CA ARG A 269 -7.46 -33.02 5.84
C ARG A 269 -7.67 -32.75 4.36
N LEU A 270 -6.94 -31.81 3.77
CA LEU A 270 -6.97 -31.58 2.32
C LEU A 270 -6.59 -32.85 1.56
N ALA A 271 -5.54 -33.57 2.00
CA ALA A 271 -5.13 -34.83 1.36
C ALA A 271 -6.21 -35.92 1.44
N ASP A 272 -6.90 -36.05 2.57
CA ASP A 272 -8.05 -36.95 2.72
C ASP A 272 -9.19 -36.56 1.76
N ASP A 273 -9.52 -35.28 1.67
CA ASP A 273 -10.56 -34.77 0.79
C ASP A 273 -10.19 -34.94 -0.70
N VAL A 274 -8.91 -34.85 -1.07
CA VAL A 274 -8.42 -35.19 -2.42
C VAL A 274 -8.57 -36.68 -2.71
N ARG A 275 -8.14 -37.57 -1.79
CA ARG A 275 -8.31 -39.02 -1.93
C ARG A 275 -9.79 -39.43 -2.04
N ALA A 276 -10.66 -38.73 -1.33
CA ALA A 276 -12.10 -38.94 -1.38
C ALA A 276 -12.78 -38.31 -2.61
N GLY A 277 -12.05 -37.60 -3.47
CA GLY A 277 -12.57 -36.92 -4.65
C GLY A 277 -13.41 -35.67 -4.36
N LYS A 278 -13.30 -35.10 -3.15
CA LYS A 278 -14.01 -33.89 -2.72
C LYS A 278 -13.23 -32.61 -3.02
N ALA A 279 -11.91 -32.69 -3.15
CA ALA A 279 -11.02 -31.59 -3.51
C ALA A 279 -10.14 -32.00 -4.70
N ALA A 280 -9.67 -31.02 -5.48
CA ALA A 280 -8.75 -31.29 -6.59
C ALA A 280 -7.31 -31.44 -6.08
N GLN A 281 -6.53 -32.35 -6.68
CA GLN A 281 -5.10 -32.50 -6.38
C GLN A 281 -4.36 -31.18 -6.66
N PRO A 282 -3.74 -30.53 -5.65
CA PRO A 282 -2.96 -29.33 -5.88
C PRO A 282 -1.60 -29.68 -6.49
N MET A 283 -1.09 -28.78 -7.33
CA MET A 283 0.28 -28.83 -7.85
C MET A 283 1.31 -28.43 -6.79
N PHE A 284 0.93 -27.52 -5.89
CA PHE A 284 1.67 -27.15 -4.69
C PHE A 284 0.73 -26.52 -3.66
N VAL A 285 1.16 -26.52 -2.40
CA VAL A 285 0.44 -25.95 -1.26
C VAL A 285 1.20 -24.74 -0.75
N VAL A 286 0.50 -23.66 -0.39
CA VAL A 286 1.07 -22.46 0.23
C VAL A 286 0.66 -22.42 1.69
N TRP A 287 1.63 -22.45 2.59
CA TRP A 287 1.41 -22.19 4.01
C TRP A 287 1.66 -20.70 4.33
N PRO A 288 1.07 -20.19 5.42
CA PRO A 288 1.26 -18.82 5.87
C PRO A 288 2.69 -18.54 6.35
N GLU A 289 2.99 -17.25 6.52
CA GLU A 289 4.18 -16.79 7.23
C GLU A 289 4.14 -17.31 8.68
N ASN A 290 5.29 -17.74 9.22
CA ASN A 290 5.38 -18.36 10.54
C ASN A 290 4.43 -19.56 10.75
N ALA A 291 4.07 -20.29 9.68
CA ALA A 291 3.37 -21.58 9.82
C ALA A 291 4.18 -22.57 10.68
N SER A 292 5.52 -22.45 10.67
CA SER A 292 6.39 -23.02 11.69
C SER A 292 7.29 -21.95 12.30
N ASP A 293 7.07 -21.60 13.57
CA ASP A 293 8.01 -20.77 14.37
C ASP A 293 9.22 -21.58 14.87
N ILE A 294 9.24 -22.88 14.63
CA ILE A 294 10.36 -23.78 14.91
C ILE A 294 11.10 -23.99 13.59
N ASP A 295 12.38 -23.65 13.56
CA ASP A 295 13.24 -23.81 12.38
C ASP A 295 13.30 -25.30 11.97
N PRO A 296 12.68 -25.71 10.85
CA PRO A 296 12.64 -27.11 10.45
C PRO A 296 13.99 -27.58 9.91
N MET A 297 14.91 -26.68 9.55
CA MET A 297 16.28 -27.04 9.17
C MET A 297 17.13 -27.42 10.38
N ALA A 298 16.75 -26.96 11.58
CA ALA A 298 17.47 -27.22 12.83
C ALA A 298 16.74 -28.19 13.77
N ASN A 299 15.46 -28.49 13.52
CA ASN A 299 14.63 -29.35 14.37
C ASN A 299 14.03 -30.52 13.58
N ALA A 300 14.48 -31.73 13.89
CA ALA A 300 14.08 -32.95 13.19
C ALA A 300 12.58 -33.29 13.36
N ASP A 301 11.96 -32.93 14.48
CA ASP A 301 10.53 -33.17 14.71
C ASP A 301 9.65 -32.23 13.87
N ALA A 302 10.05 -30.96 13.74
CA ALA A 302 9.40 -30.03 12.82
C ALA A 302 9.55 -30.51 11.36
N ALA A 303 10.76 -30.90 10.96
CA ALA A 303 11.03 -31.46 9.63
C ALA A 303 10.17 -32.69 9.34
N ALA A 304 10.12 -33.66 10.25
CA ALA A 304 9.36 -34.89 10.06
C ALA A 304 7.86 -34.64 9.86
N GLN A 305 7.31 -33.64 10.55
CA GLN A 305 5.89 -33.30 10.49
C GLN A 305 5.53 -32.56 9.20
N ILE A 306 6.43 -31.70 8.71
CA ILE A 306 6.30 -31.07 7.40
C ILE A 306 6.42 -32.10 6.28
N THR A 307 7.42 -33.01 6.36
CA THR A 307 7.55 -34.12 5.42
C THR A 307 6.30 -34.99 5.41
N ALA A 308 5.76 -35.37 6.57
CA ALA A 308 4.53 -36.15 6.65
C ALA A 308 3.33 -35.43 6.00
N ALA A 309 3.24 -34.10 6.11
CA ALA A 309 2.22 -33.32 5.43
C ALA A 309 2.42 -33.30 3.90
N ALA A 310 3.66 -33.09 3.44
CA ALA A 310 4.02 -33.09 2.02
C ALA A 310 3.77 -34.46 1.37
N ASP A 311 4.15 -35.55 2.04
CA ASP A 311 3.92 -36.92 1.61
C ASP A 311 2.42 -37.24 1.56
N ALA A 312 1.65 -36.79 2.56
CA ALA A 312 0.22 -37.05 2.62
C ALA A 312 -0.53 -36.43 1.44
N ILE A 313 -0.19 -35.18 1.07
CA ILE A 313 -0.80 -34.48 -0.07
C ILE A 313 -0.15 -34.84 -1.41
N GLY A 314 1.08 -35.36 -1.41
CA GLY A 314 1.84 -35.71 -2.62
C GLY A 314 2.20 -34.50 -3.48
N ALA A 315 2.44 -33.34 -2.85
CA ALA A 315 2.76 -32.10 -3.55
C ALA A 315 3.72 -31.22 -2.72
N PRO A 316 4.60 -30.42 -3.36
CA PRO A 316 5.47 -29.51 -2.65
C PRO A 316 4.71 -28.46 -1.82
N ILE A 317 5.26 -28.08 -0.68
CA ILE A 317 4.68 -27.09 0.24
C ILE A 317 5.63 -25.88 0.34
N LEU A 318 5.12 -24.68 0.12
CA LEU A 318 5.82 -23.44 0.46
C LEU A 318 5.59 -23.16 1.95
N VAL A 319 6.57 -23.50 2.77
CA VAL A 319 6.52 -23.44 4.24
C VAL A 319 7.08 -22.11 4.73
N GLY A 320 6.23 -21.26 5.30
CA GLY A 320 6.68 -20.07 6.03
C GLY A 320 7.25 -20.43 7.39
N THR A 321 8.50 -20.04 7.65
CA THR A 321 9.22 -20.35 8.89
C THR A 321 10.23 -19.27 9.28
N VAL A 322 10.86 -19.44 10.43
CA VAL A 322 11.95 -18.59 10.94
C VAL A 322 13.23 -19.40 10.93
N THR A 323 14.24 -18.91 10.21
CA THR A 323 15.56 -19.53 10.17
C THR A 323 16.58 -18.66 10.90
N LYS A 324 17.60 -19.29 11.48
CA LYS A 324 18.73 -18.53 12.05
C LYS A 324 19.50 -17.83 10.93
N ALA A 325 19.86 -16.57 11.15
CA ALA A 325 20.70 -15.81 10.25
C ALA A 325 22.16 -15.87 10.66
N ASP A 326 23.05 -15.50 9.74
CA ASP A 326 24.47 -15.37 10.02
C ASP A 326 24.72 -14.38 11.17
N GLY A 327 25.60 -14.78 12.10
CA GLY A 327 25.88 -13.99 13.31
C GLY A 327 24.92 -14.25 14.49
N TYR A 328 24.07 -15.27 14.40
CA TYR A 328 23.23 -15.70 15.52
C TYR A 328 24.06 -16.07 16.75
N THR A 329 23.70 -15.50 17.90
CA THR A 329 24.15 -15.93 19.23
C THR A 329 22.96 -15.88 20.21
N PRO A 330 23.03 -16.53 21.39
CA PRO A 330 21.97 -16.42 22.39
C PRO A 330 21.64 -14.97 22.80
N ASP A 331 22.64 -14.10 22.84
CA ASP A 331 22.49 -12.69 23.21
C ASP A 331 22.13 -11.77 22.01
N ASN A 332 22.35 -12.25 20.78
CA ASN A 332 21.98 -11.58 19.53
C ASN A 332 21.28 -12.57 18.60
N PRO A 333 19.98 -12.86 18.83
CA PRO A 333 19.25 -13.93 18.15
C PRO A 333 18.77 -13.48 16.76
N VAL A 334 19.70 -13.05 15.90
CA VAL A 334 19.41 -12.65 14.53
C VAL A 334 18.84 -13.81 13.73
N ALA A 335 17.79 -13.52 12.98
CA ALA A 335 17.02 -14.51 12.25
C ALA A 335 16.52 -13.93 10.93
N THR A 336 16.02 -14.80 10.08
CA THR A 336 15.37 -14.43 8.83
C THR A 336 13.98 -15.05 8.78
N ASN A 337 13.04 -14.29 8.24
CA ASN A 337 11.68 -14.75 7.97
C ASN A 337 11.68 -15.36 6.56
N THR A 338 11.43 -16.65 6.47
CA THR A 338 11.80 -17.48 5.32
C THR A 338 10.60 -18.25 4.80
N VAL A 339 10.47 -18.40 3.49
CA VAL A 339 9.54 -19.34 2.85
C VAL A 339 10.38 -20.38 2.12
N ILE A 340 10.31 -21.64 2.57
CA ILE A 340 11.09 -22.76 2.02
C ILE A 340 10.16 -23.64 1.18
N VAL A 341 10.58 -24.04 -0.01
CA VAL A 341 9.91 -25.10 -0.77
C VAL A 341 10.28 -26.44 -0.15
N TRP A 342 9.30 -27.18 0.34
CA TRP A 342 9.47 -28.51 0.90
C TRP A 342 8.87 -29.53 -0.06
N ASP A 343 9.73 -30.27 -0.75
CA ASP A 343 9.36 -31.29 -1.72
C ASP A 343 9.14 -32.64 -1.03
N PRO A 344 8.10 -33.42 -1.37
CA PRO A 344 7.86 -34.73 -0.77
C PRO A 344 8.99 -35.73 -1.07
N ASP A 345 9.61 -35.65 -2.26
CA ASP A 345 10.64 -36.61 -2.66
C ASP A 345 12.04 -36.20 -2.19
N HIS A 346 12.33 -34.89 -2.18
CA HIS A 346 13.68 -34.35 -1.94
C HIS A 346 13.83 -33.59 -0.62
N GLY A 347 12.73 -33.29 0.09
CA GLY A 347 12.73 -32.49 1.31
C GLY A 347 12.93 -30.99 1.04
N PRO A 348 13.58 -30.23 1.95
CA PRO A 348 13.73 -28.78 1.80
C PRO A 348 14.62 -28.40 0.61
N GLY A 349 14.15 -27.47 -0.22
CA GLY A 349 14.83 -26.99 -1.43
C GLY A 349 15.02 -25.47 -1.43
N GLU A 350 14.66 -24.83 -2.56
CA GLU A 350 14.77 -23.38 -2.72
C GLU A 350 14.01 -22.61 -1.64
N ARG A 351 14.48 -21.41 -1.29
CA ARG A 351 13.82 -20.56 -0.30
C ARG A 351 13.87 -19.09 -0.68
N HIS A 352 12.87 -18.34 -0.22
CA HIS A 352 12.84 -16.88 -0.23
C HIS A 352 13.00 -16.36 1.20
N ASP A 353 14.02 -15.57 1.41
CA ASP A 353 14.29 -14.86 2.66
C ASP A 353 13.74 -13.43 2.54
N LYS A 354 12.83 -13.04 3.44
CA LYS A 354 12.10 -11.76 3.39
C LYS A 354 13.05 -10.57 3.28
N LYS A 355 12.92 -9.78 2.22
CA LYS A 355 13.85 -8.71 1.84
C LYS A 355 13.44 -7.36 2.42
N ILE A 356 12.13 -7.08 2.47
CA ILE A 356 11.61 -5.86 3.09
C ILE A 356 11.07 -6.19 4.48
N VAL A 357 11.95 -6.04 5.48
CA VAL A 357 11.63 -6.31 6.88
C VAL A 357 10.82 -5.14 7.46
N GLN A 358 9.80 -5.45 8.26
CA GLN A 358 8.93 -4.46 8.87
C GLN A 358 9.63 -3.73 10.02
N PRO A 359 9.76 -2.39 9.97
CA PRO A 359 10.32 -1.62 11.08
C PRO A 359 9.38 -1.60 12.29
N PHE A 360 9.97 -1.51 13.48
CA PHE A 360 9.32 -1.48 14.80
C PHE A 360 8.61 -2.77 15.23
N GLY A 361 8.38 -3.72 14.32
CA GLY A 361 7.88 -5.07 14.60
C GLY A 361 8.98 -6.11 14.50
N GLU A 362 9.47 -6.35 13.28
CA GLU A 362 10.44 -7.40 12.97
C GLU A 362 11.89 -6.98 13.28
N TYR A 363 12.19 -5.68 13.20
CA TYR A 363 13.42 -5.07 13.70
C TYR A 363 13.16 -3.68 14.28
N LEU A 364 14.08 -3.17 15.11
CA LEU A 364 13.99 -1.81 15.64
C LEU A 364 15.06 -0.91 14.98
N PRO A 365 14.69 0.02 14.09
CA PRO A 365 15.62 1.03 13.59
C PRO A 365 16.18 1.84 14.75
N TRP A 366 17.47 2.19 14.74
CA TRP A 366 18.14 2.97 15.80
C TRP A 366 17.73 2.56 17.22
N ARG A 367 17.83 1.24 17.48
CA ARG A 367 17.38 0.59 18.71
C ARG A 367 17.79 1.34 19.98
N ASP A 368 19.03 1.83 20.08
CA ASP A 368 19.51 2.59 21.24
C ASP A 368 18.71 3.88 21.50
N PHE A 369 18.27 4.58 20.45
CA PHE A 369 17.47 5.79 20.59
C PHE A 369 16.01 5.45 20.98
N PHE A 370 15.37 4.52 20.27
CA PHE A 370 13.94 4.24 20.47
C PHE A 370 13.64 3.48 21.76
N LYS A 371 14.60 2.74 22.30
CA LYS A 371 14.48 2.13 23.64
C LYS A 371 14.21 3.15 24.75
N HIS A 372 14.69 4.39 24.60
CA HIS A 372 14.41 5.46 25.56
C HIS A 372 13.01 6.05 25.45
N LEU A 373 12.29 5.80 24.34
CA LEU A 373 10.97 6.41 24.07
C LEU A 373 9.79 5.51 24.46
N SER A 374 9.99 4.18 24.53
CA SER A 374 8.92 3.25 24.87
C SER A 374 9.48 1.94 25.43
N SER A 375 8.86 1.44 26.50
CA SER A 375 9.17 0.11 27.05
C SER A 375 8.82 -1.04 26.09
N TYR A 376 7.98 -0.80 25.07
CA TYR A 376 7.68 -1.77 24.03
C TYR A 376 8.82 -1.94 23.01
N ALA A 377 9.75 -1.00 22.94
CA ALA A 377 10.86 -1.03 21.97
C ALA A 377 11.72 -2.30 22.10
N ASP A 378 11.92 -2.80 23.32
CA ASP A 378 12.68 -4.03 23.57
C ASP A 378 12.00 -5.30 23.03
N ARG A 379 10.70 -5.26 22.72
CA ARG A 379 9.95 -6.38 22.15
C ARG A 379 10.11 -6.54 20.65
N ALA A 380 10.66 -5.54 19.96
CA ALA A 380 10.91 -5.63 18.53
C ALA A 380 11.94 -6.74 18.22
N GLY A 381 11.73 -7.45 17.12
CA GLY A 381 12.56 -8.57 16.70
C GLY A 381 14.00 -8.20 16.28
N TYR A 382 14.73 -9.22 15.88
CA TYR A 382 16.11 -9.12 15.37
C TYR A 382 16.19 -9.66 13.93
N PHE A 383 15.10 -9.56 13.18
CA PHE A 383 15.09 -10.02 11.80
C PHE A 383 16.01 -9.17 10.93
N VAL A 384 16.78 -9.84 10.08
CA VAL A 384 17.63 -9.21 9.07
C VAL A 384 17.04 -9.45 7.68
N PRO A 385 17.24 -8.51 6.74
CA PRO A 385 16.73 -8.69 5.38
C PRO A 385 17.47 -9.82 4.65
N GLY A 386 16.73 -10.61 3.90
CA GLY A 386 17.26 -11.59 2.96
C GLY A 386 17.83 -10.99 1.69
N GLU A 387 18.52 -11.83 0.94
CA GLU A 387 19.01 -11.56 -0.41
C GLU A 387 18.21 -12.40 -1.42
N GLY A 388 18.05 -11.90 -2.65
CA GLY A 388 17.33 -12.62 -3.71
C GLY A 388 16.37 -11.75 -4.52
N ASN A 389 15.77 -12.40 -5.51
CA ASN A 389 14.87 -11.80 -6.49
C ASN A 389 13.37 -12.05 -6.19
N GLY A 390 13.06 -12.74 -5.09
CA GLY A 390 11.70 -13.05 -4.68
C GLY A 390 11.05 -14.24 -5.38
N VAL A 391 11.81 -15.11 -6.06
CA VAL A 391 11.27 -16.28 -6.77
C VAL A 391 11.78 -17.59 -6.16
N VAL A 392 10.88 -18.55 -6.02
CA VAL A 392 11.20 -19.96 -5.73
C VAL A 392 10.49 -20.87 -6.73
N HIS A 393 10.98 -22.09 -6.93
CA HIS A 393 10.36 -23.08 -7.80
C HIS A 393 9.70 -24.21 -7.02
N ALA A 394 8.41 -24.43 -7.24
CA ALA A 394 7.68 -25.60 -6.73
C ALA A 394 7.01 -26.33 -7.88
N ALA A 395 7.22 -27.65 -7.98
CA ALA A 395 6.76 -28.45 -9.11
C ALA A 395 7.14 -27.87 -10.50
N GLY A 396 8.31 -27.23 -10.59
CA GLY A 396 8.81 -26.58 -11.81
C GLY A 396 8.17 -25.23 -12.14
N VAL A 397 7.23 -24.73 -11.32
CA VAL A 397 6.58 -23.43 -11.51
C VAL A 397 7.35 -22.34 -10.77
N PRO A 398 7.81 -21.26 -11.44
CA PRO A 398 8.39 -20.10 -10.77
C PRO A 398 7.30 -19.29 -10.05
N ILE A 399 7.42 -19.19 -8.73
CA ILE A 399 6.46 -18.55 -7.83
C ILE A 399 7.11 -17.33 -7.21
N GLY A 400 6.47 -16.16 -7.36
CA GLY A 400 6.91 -14.95 -6.66
C GLY A 400 6.41 -14.96 -5.22
N VAL A 401 7.27 -14.71 -4.25
CA VAL A 401 6.93 -14.68 -2.83
C VAL A 401 7.03 -13.25 -2.31
N THR A 402 5.93 -12.73 -1.77
CA THR A 402 5.86 -11.41 -1.15
C THR A 402 5.31 -11.55 0.27
N THR A 403 6.19 -11.84 1.21
CA THR A 403 5.80 -12.22 2.58
C THR A 403 5.21 -11.03 3.33
N CYS A 404 3.95 -11.14 3.76
CA CYS A 404 3.24 -10.23 4.67
C CYS A 404 3.38 -8.73 4.34
N TRP A 405 4.39 -8.07 4.89
CA TRP A 405 4.70 -6.65 4.69
C TRP A 405 5.16 -6.34 3.26
N GLU A 406 5.76 -7.29 2.55
CA GLU A 406 6.34 -7.05 1.22
C GLU A 406 5.30 -6.74 0.15
N VAL A 407 4.07 -7.28 0.26
CA VAL A 407 2.99 -7.14 -0.73
C VAL A 407 2.58 -5.69 -1.00
N ILE A 408 2.76 -4.80 -0.02
CA ILE A 408 2.41 -3.38 -0.17
C ILE A 408 3.44 -2.63 -1.03
N PHE A 409 4.66 -3.16 -1.17
CA PHE A 409 5.72 -2.55 -1.95
C PHE A 409 5.71 -3.09 -3.38
N ASP A 410 5.52 -2.18 -4.33
CA ASP A 410 5.55 -2.47 -5.76
C ASP A 410 6.86 -3.16 -6.21
N ARG A 411 7.98 -2.77 -5.61
CA ARG A 411 9.30 -3.33 -5.95
C ARG A 411 9.41 -4.84 -5.70
N ALA A 412 8.77 -5.39 -4.67
CA ALA A 412 8.90 -6.81 -4.33
C ALA A 412 8.19 -7.69 -5.39
N ALA A 413 6.92 -7.41 -5.64
CA ALA A 413 6.14 -8.14 -6.65
C ALA A 413 6.71 -7.93 -8.07
N ARG A 414 7.14 -6.72 -8.41
CA ARG A 414 7.74 -6.43 -9.72
C ARG A 414 9.05 -7.19 -9.93
N GLU A 415 9.94 -7.23 -8.93
CA GLU A 415 11.22 -7.95 -9.03
C GLU A 415 10.99 -9.44 -9.27
N ALA A 416 10.07 -10.05 -8.54
CA ALA A 416 9.71 -11.46 -8.72
C ALA A 416 9.13 -11.75 -10.11
N VAL A 417 8.20 -10.92 -10.59
CA VAL A 417 7.57 -11.11 -11.92
C VAL A 417 8.57 -10.88 -13.05
N ARG A 418 9.47 -9.90 -12.94
CA ARG A 418 10.55 -9.71 -13.92
C ARG A 418 11.57 -10.84 -13.90
N SER A 419 11.66 -11.56 -12.78
CA SER A 419 12.52 -12.73 -12.60
C SER A 419 11.83 -14.05 -13.01
N GLY A 420 10.65 -13.97 -13.63
CA GLY A 420 9.98 -15.12 -14.25
C GLY A 420 8.78 -15.65 -13.47
N ALA A 421 8.41 -15.06 -12.32
CA ALA A 421 7.26 -15.53 -11.54
C ALA A 421 5.97 -15.59 -12.37
N GLN A 422 5.32 -16.75 -12.37
CA GLN A 422 4.08 -17.04 -13.11
C GLN A 422 2.81 -16.81 -12.30
N LEU A 423 2.96 -16.71 -10.98
CA LEU A 423 1.97 -16.26 -10.00
C LEU A 423 2.70 -15.59 -8.83
N LEU A 424 1.93 -14.95 -7.96
CA LEU A 424 2.43 -14.38 -6.71
C LEU A 424 1.79 -15.08 -5.51
N THR A 425 2.54 -15.18 -4.43
CA THR A 425 2.08 -15.67 -3.13
C THR A 425 2.32 -14.60 -2.07
N VAL A 426 1.41 -14.55 -1.10
CA VAL A 426 1.48 -13.67 0.07
C VAL A 426 1.26 -14.52 1.31
N PRO A 427 2.30 -15.24 1.78
CA PRO A 427 2.29 -15.86 3.10
C PRO A 427 2.22 -14.75 4.15
N THR A 428 1.29 -14.84 5.11
CA THR A 428 1.10 -13.77 6.09
C THR A 428 0.66 -14.27 7.46
N ASN A 429 1.30 -13.76 8.51
CA ASN A 429 0.97 -14.08 9.89
C ASN A 429 0.02 -13.05 10.45
N ASN A 430 -1.27 -13.27 10.21
CA ASN A 430 -2.33 -12.39 10.66
C ASN A 430 -2.81 -12.74 12.09
N ALA A 431 -2.12 -13.61 12.83
CA ALA A 431 -2.48 -13.95 14.22
C ALA A 431 -2.51 -12.73 15.14
N THR A 432 -1.77 -11.69 14.76
CA THR A 432 -1.72 -10.42 15.45
C THR A 432 -2.73 -9.41 14.87
N PHE A 433 -3.15 -9.57 13.61
CA PHE A 433 -3.98 -8.59 12.90
C PHE A 433 -5.40 -8.58 13.45
N ASP A 434 -6.04 -7.41 13.42
CA ASP A 434 -7.50 -7.36 13.42
C ASP A 434 -8.05 -7.61 12.00
N GLU A 435 -9.37 -7.80 11.92
CA GLU A 435 -10.04 -8.07 10.64
C GLU A 435 -9.85 -6.90 9.64
N ASN A 436 -9.81 -5.66 10.13
CA ASN A 436 -9.62 -4.47 9.30
C ASN A 436 -8.24 -4.43 8.65
N MET A 437 -7.18 -4.72 9.40
CA MET A 437 -5.82 -4.81 8.90
C MET A 437 -5.69 -5.94 7.86
N SER A 438 -6.32 -7.10 8.12
CA SER A 438 -6.38 -8.21 7.16
C SER A 438 -7.08 -7.81 5.86
N ALA A 439 -8.20 -7.10 5.94
CA ALA A 439 -8.92 -6.60 4.76
C ALA A 439 -8.11 -5.57 3.97
N GLN A 440 -7.36 -4.70 4.65
CA GLN A 440 -6.46 -3.73 4.02
C GLN A 440 -5.28 -4.43 3.33
N GLN A 441 -4.69 -5.45 3.95
CA GLN A 441 -3.64 -6.24 3.32
C GLN A 441 -4.14 -6.98 2.07
N LEU A 442 -5.35 -7.56 2.13
CA LEU A 442 -5.96 -8.22 0.97
C LEU A 442 -6.13 -7.25 -0.20
N ALA A 443 -6.45 -5.96 0.06
CA ALA A 443 -6.50 -4.94 -0.98
C ALA A 443 -5.13 -4.71 -1.65
N PHE A 444 -4.02 -4.84 -0.92
CA PHE A 444 -2.69 -4.77 -1.52
C PHE A 444 -2.52 -5.91 -2.53
N GLY A 445 -2.83 -7.14 -2.14
CA GLY A 445 -2.81 -8.31 -3.05
C GLY A 445 -3.69 -8.13 -4.29
N LYS A 446 -4.90 -7.56 -4.14
CA LYS A 446 -5.79 -7.24 -5.27
C LYS A 446 -5.17 -6.28 -6.26
N LEU A 447 -4.53 -5.22 -5.76
CA LEU A 447 -3.85 -4.28 -6.63
C LEU A 447 -2.65 -4.93 -7.32
N ARG A 448 -1.84 -5.74 -6.62
CA ARG A 448 -0.70 -6.47 -7.22
C ARG A 448 -1.14 -7.43 -8.32
N ALA A 449 -2.28 -8.10 -8.16
CA ALA A 449 -2.84 -9.01 -9.15
C ALA A 449 -3.11 -8.30 -10.50
N VAL A 450 -3.73 -7.12 -10.44
CA VAL A 450 -4.02 -6.29 -11.62
C VAL A 450 -2.77 -5.62 -12.18
N GLU A 451 -1.91 -5.11 -11.29
CA GLU A 451 -0.68 -4.43 -11.68
C GLU A 451 0.25 -5.35 -12.47
N HIS A 452 0.38 -6.61 -12.08
CA HIS A 452 1.32 -7.54 -12.69
C HIS A 452 0.68 -8.59 -13.62
N ASP A 453 -0.64 -8.58 -13.76
CA ASP A 453 -1.36 -9.61 -14.52
C ASP A 453 -1.06 -11.02 -14.03
N ARG A 454 -1.13 -11.21 -12.71
CA ARG A 454 -0.83 -12.46 -12.01
C ARG A 454 -1.98 -12.85 -11.10
N TYR A 455 -2.19 -14.15 -10.96
CA TYR A 455 -2.94 -14.66 -9.82
C TYR A 455 -2.13 -14.43 -8.55
N VAL A 456 -2.80 -14.06 -7.46
CA VAL A 456 -2.18 -13.85 -6.14
C VAL A 456 -2.83 -14.80 -5.14
N VAL A 457 -2.03 -15.66 -4.52
CA VAL A 457 -2.48 -16.60 -3.48
C VAL A 457 -2.06 -16.05 -2.11
N VAL A 458 -3.03 -15.61 -1.33
CA VAL A 458 -2.82 -15.12 0.05
C VAL A 458 -3.09 -16.28 1.00
N ALA A 459 -2.10 -16.64 1.81
CA ALA A 459 -2.20 -17.68 2.83
C ALA A 459 -2.00 -17.04 4.21
N GLY A 460 -3.07 -16.94 4.99
CA GLY A 460 -3.09 -16.35 6.32
C GLY A 460 -3.13 -17.39 7.44
N THR A 461 -2.43 -17.16 8.55
CA THR A 461 -2.48 -18.05 9.73
C THR A 461 -3.87 -18.07 10.35
N THR A 462 -4.40 -16.89 10.68
CA THR A 462 -5.77 -16.67 11.21
C THR A 462 -6.56 -15.67 10.37
N GLY A 463 -5.87 -15.01 9.44
CA GLY A 463 -6.38 -13.96 8.56
C GLY A 463 -7.25 -14.50 7.44
N ILE A 464 -7.73 -13.61 6.58
CA ILE A 464 -8.44 -14.02 5.36
C ILE A 464 -7.41 -14.57 4.37
N SER A 465 -7.42 -15.88 4.15
CA SER A 465 -6.76 -16.50 2.99
C SER A 465 -7.63 -16.30 1.75
N ALA A 466 -7.00 -16.11 0.59
CA ALA A 466 -7.73 -15.83 -0.64
C ALA A 466 -6.94 -16.19 -1.90
N VAL A 467 -7.64 -16.54 -2.97
CA VAL A 467 -7.08 -16.64 -4.31
C VAL A 467 -7.64 -15.49 -5.15
N ILE A 468 -6.76 -14.63 -5.65
CA ILE A 468 -7.13 -13.39 -6.35
C ILE A 468 -6.77 -13.53 -7.82
N ALA A 469 -7.73 -13.26 -8.69
CA ALA A 469 -7.55 -13.26 -10.13
C ALA A 469 -6.83 -11.99 -10.64
N PRO A 470 -6.24 -12.02 -11.85
CA PRO A 470 -5.59 -10.85 -12.48
C PRO A 470 -6.48 -9.62 -12.71
N ASP A 471 -7.80 -9.71 -12.47
CA ASP A 471 -8.73 -8.55 -12.47
C ASP A 471 -9.03 -7.99 -11.07
N GLY A 472 -8.35 -8.50 -10.03
CA GLY A 472 -8.47 -8.05 -8.65
C GLY A 472 -9.64 -8.66 -7.88
N ARG A 473 -10.43 -9.56 -8.50
CA ARG A 473 -11.47 -10.31 -7.77
C ARG A 473 -10.86 -11.42 -6.93
N ALA A 474 -11.39 -11.58 -5.72
CA ALA A 474 -11.18 -12.81 -4.97
C ALA A 474 -12.08 -13.91 -5.56
N LEU A 475 -11.47 -14.98 -6.06
CA LEU A 475 -12.14 -16.17 -6.59
C LEU A 475 -12.67 -17.05 -5.45
N ALA A 476 -11.86 -17.18 -4.40
CA ALA A 476 -12.19 -17.86 -3.17
C ALA A 476 -11.60 -17.10 -1.98
N ARG A 477 -12.24 -17.21 -0.81
CA ARG A 477 -11.75 -16.64 0.44
C ARG A 477 -12.19 -17.50 1.63
N THR A 478 -11.35 -17.59 2.65
CA THR A 478 -11.74 -18.16 3.94
C THR A 478 -12.40 -17.09 4.83
N GLU A 479 -13.01 -17.53 5.92
CA GLU A 479 -13.41 -16.64 7.00
C GLU A 479 -12.25 -16.41 7.99
N PHE A 480 -12.36 -15.34 8.77
CA PHE A 480 -11.37 -14.95 9.77
C PHE A 480 -11.44 -15.86 11.02
N PHE A 481 -10.29 -16.22 11.60
CA PHE A 481 -10.14 -17.06 12.79
C PHE A 481 -10.67 -18.50 12.70
N GLN A 482 -10.57 -19.15 11.54
CA GLN A 482 -11.07 -20.52 11.34
C GLN A 482 -10.02 -21.40 10.65
N PRO A 483 -9.82 -22.65 11.05
CA PRO A 483 -9.05 -23.60 10.24
C PRO A 483 -9.77 -23.85 8.92
N ALA A 484 -9.08 -23.73 7.80
CA ALA A 484 -9.63 -23.94 6.46
C ALA A 484 -8.51 -24.15 5.43
N TYR A 485 -8.89 -24.64 4.24
CA TYR A 485 -8.04 -24.59 3.06
C TYR A 485 -8.84 -24.04 1.88
N LEU A 486 -8.13 -23.53 0.88
CA LEU A 486 -8.66 -23.20 -0.43
C LEU A 486 -7.95 -24.06 -1.46
N ASP A 487 -8.67 -24.80 -2.30
CA ASP A 487 -8.16 -25.41 -3.52
C ASP A 487 -8.77 -24.70 -4.72
N SER A 488 -7.95 -24.06 -5.55
CA SER A 488 -8.45 -23.24 -6.65
C SER A 488 -7.65 -23.44 -7.92
N GLN A 489 -8.36 -23.52 -9.04
CA GLN A 489 -7.74 -23.50 -10.35
C GLN A 489 -7.31 -22.08 -10.71
N ILE A 490 -6.04 -21.93 -11.07
CA ILE A 490 -5.44 -20.69 -11.55
C ILE A 490 -4.75 -20.95 -12.89
N ARG A 491 -4.40 -19.88 -13.59
CA ARG A 491 -3.60 -19.96 -14.81
C ARG A 491 -2.22 -19.36 -14.62
N LEU A 492 -1.20 -20.04 -15.11
CA LEU A 492 0.20 -19.61 -15.05
C LEU A 492 0.47 -18.54 -16.12
N LYS A 493 0.82 -17.32 -15.70
CA LYS A 493 0.96 -16.17 -16.63
C LYS A 493 2.39 -15.74 -16.80
N THR A 494 2.80 -15.46 -18.04
CA THR A 494 4.18 -15.07 -18.36
C THR A 494 4.29 -13.64 -18.88
N GLY A 495 3.23 -13.08 -19.48
CA GLY A 495 3.23 -11.72 -20.02
C GLY A 495 3.56 -10.65 -18.98
N LEU A 496 4.25 -9.59 -19.41
CA LEU A 496 4.56 -8.43 -18.56
C LEU A 496 3.61 -7.28 -18.88
N THR A 497 3.08 -6.64 -17.84
CA THR A 497 2.27 -5.43 -18.00
C THR A 497 3.14 -4.19 -18.20
N PRO A 498 2.61 -3.10 -18.78
CA PRO A 498 3.32 -1.83 -18.81
C PRO A 498 3.73 -1.33 -17.41
N ALA A 499 2.93 -1.59 -16.37
CA ALA A 499 3.31 -1.27 -14.99
C ALA A 499 4.54 -2.06 -14.51
N THR A 500 4.65 -3.34 -14.88
CA THR A 500 5.79 -4.19 -14.53
C THR A 500 7.08 -3.74 -15.25
N GLU A 501 6.94 -3.32 -16.51
CA GLU A 501 8.07 -2.87 -17.33
C GLU A 501 8.53 -1.45 -17.01
N TRP A 502 7.59 -0.50 -16.98
CA TRP A 502 7.83 0.94 -17.01
C TRP A 502 7.30 1.69 -15.78
N GLY A 503 6.65 1.00 -14.83
CA GLY A 503 6.08 1.60 -13.62
C GLY A 503 7.04 2.53 -12.86
N PRO A 504 8.30 2.13 -12.59
CA PRO A 504 9.28 3.01 -11.95
C PRO A 504 9.57 4.28 -12.74
N VAL A 505 9.71 4.19 -14.07
CA VAL A 505 9.96 5.34 -14.93
C VAL A 505 8.77 6.30 -14.86
N LEU A 506 7.55 5.77 -14.97
CA LEU A 506 6.34 6.59 -14.88
C LEU A 506 6.22 7.27 -13.52
N GLN A 507 6.51 6.57 -12.41
CA GLN A 507 6.53 7.16 -11.08
C GLN A 507 7.55 8.31 -11.00
N VAL A 508 8.77 8.10 -11.49
CA VAL A 508 9.81 9.15 -11.54
C VAL A 508 9.36 10.35 -12.36
N VAL A 509 8.71 10.14 -13.51
CA VAL A 509 8.15 11.24 -14.32
C VAL A 509 7.10 12.01 -13.53
N LEU A 510 6.12 11.33 -12.90
CA LEU A 510 5.07 11.99 -12.12
C LEU A 510 5.64 12.79 -10.94
N VAL A 511 6.61 12.22 -10.21
CA VAL A 511 7.30 12.89 -9.10
C VAL A 511 8.06 14.11 -9.61
N THR A 512 8.82 13.98 -10.69
CA THR A 512 9.62 15.06 -11.28
C THR A 512 8.73 16.19 -11.81
N VAL A 513 7.60 15.87 -12.44
CA VAL A 513 6.59 16.84 -12.89
C VAL A 513 6.02 17.62 -11.70
N GLY A 514 5.67 16.93 -10.61
CA GLY A 514 5.16 17.57 -9.39
C GLY A 514 6.18 18.53 -8.75
N LEU A 515 7.41 18.06 -8.53
CA LEU A 515 8.48 18.87 -7.93
C LEU A 515 8.95 20.00 -8.85
N GLY A 516 9.03 19.75 -10.16
CA GLY A 516 9.35 20.75 -11.17
C GLY A 516 8.36 21.90 -11.22
N ALA A 517 7.06 21.63 -11.01
CA ALA A 517 6.03 22.66 -10.91
C ALA A 517 6.27 23.61 -9.73
N VAL A 518 6.74 23.09 -8.58
CA VAL A 518 7.11 23.91 -7.43
C VAL A 518 8.30 24.82 -7.77
N GLY A 519 9.34 24.27 -8.40
CA GLY A 519 10.50 25.04 -8.86
C GLY A 519 10.10 26.16 -9.83
N ALA A 520 9.29 25.84 -10.85
CA ALA A 520 8.79 26.81 -11.82
C ALA A 520 7.96 27.93 -11.16
N ALA A 521 7.04 27.58 -10.26
CA ALA A 521 6.24 28.56 -9.52
C ALA A 521 7.09 29.49 -8.65
N LEU A 522 8.14 28.97 -8.00
CA LEU A 522 9.07 29.78 -7.22
C LEU A 522 9.87 30.73 -8.11
N VAL A 523 10.41 30.26 -9.24
CA VAL A 523 11.13 31.09 -10.21
C VAL A 523 10.23 32.19 -10.77
N ILE A 524 9.00 31.87 -11.19
CA ILE A 524 8.02 32.85 -11.65
C ILE A 524 7.74 33.89 -10.56
N SER A 525 7.58 33.47 -9.31
CA SER A 525 7.38 34.38 -8.18
C SER A 525 8.59 35.28 -7.90
N MET A 526 9.81 34.79 -8.13
CA MET A 526 11.04 35.57 -7.99
C MET A 526 11.20 36.58 -9.13
N LEU A 527 10.89 36.19 -10.36
CA LEU A 527 10.96 37.06 -11.54
C LEU A 527 9.94 38.21 -11.48
N HIS A 528 8.72 37.94 -10.99
CA HIS A 528 7.70 38.98 -10.81
C HIS A 528 7.96 39.88 -9.59
N ASN A 529 8.69 39.41 -8.58
CA ASN A 529 9.21 40.26 -7.50
C ASN A 529 10.52 40.93 -7.94
N GLY A 530 10.42 42.00 -8.75
CA GLY A 530 11.55 42.76 -9.30
C GLY A 530 12.62 43.25 -8.30
N GLY A 531 12.36 43.15 -6.99
CA GLY A 531 13.33 43.46 -5.93
C GLY A 531 14.50 42.48 -5.80
N PHE A 532 14.41 41.23 -6.27
CA PHE A 532 15.53 40.29 -6.20
C PHE A 532 16.60 40.61 -7.26
N VAL A 533 16.16 40.87 -8.50
CA VAL A 533 17.04 41.31 -9.60
C VAL A 533 17.69 42.66 -9.27
N GLN A 534 16.92 43.61 -8.71
CA GLN A 534 17.47 44.89 -8.25
C GLN A 534 18.49 44.76 -7.10
N ARG A 535 18.31 43.82 -6.15
CA ARG A 535 19.29 43.57 -5.07
C ARG A 535 20.56 42.89 -5.58
N MET A 536 20.44 41.99 -6.55
CA MET A 536 21.58 41.30 -7.15
C MET A 536 22.41 42.26 -8.04
N LEU A 537 21.74 43.13 -8.79
CA LEU A 537 22.37 44.21 -9.56
C LEU A 537 23.04 45.24 -8.63
N ARG A 538 22.37 45.67 -7.55
CA ARG A 538 22.98 46.58 -6.53
C ARG A 538 24.21 45.99 -5.85
N ARG A 539 24.25 44.67 -5.62
CA ARG A 539 25.45 43.99 -5.10
C ARG A 539 26.59 43.91 -6.10
N ARG A 540 26.30 43.92 -7.41
CA ARG A 540 27.33 43.95 -8.47
C ARG A 540 27.82 45.36 -8.81
N THR A 541 27.00 46.39 -8.62
CA THR A 541 27.37 47.79 -8.96
C THR A 541 28.04 48.56 -7.81
N GLY A 542 28.17 47.98 -6.61
CA GLY A 542 28.93 48.58 -5.51
C GLY A 542 28.33 49.88 -4.94
N GLU A 543 27.08 50.22 -5.26
CA GLU A 543 26.44 51.42 -4.71
C GLU A 543 25.86 51.14 -3.31
N GLY A 544 26.60 51.55 -2.29
CA GLY A 544 26.11 51.64 -0.92
C GLY A 544 24.99 52.68 -0.76
N PRO A 545 24.14 52.56 0.27
CA PRO A 545 22.99 53.44 0.44
C PRO A 545 23.45 54.88 0.71
N ARG A 546 23.07 55.81 -0.17
CA ARG A 546 23.16 57.25 0.12
C ARG A 546 22.16 57.56 1.24
N ARG A 547 22.67 58.19 2.31
CA ARG A 547 21.93 58.59 3.51
C ARG A 547 20.85 59.61 3.20
#